data_AF-A0A3S3QBL9-F1
#
_entry.id   AF-A0A3S3QBL9-F1
#
_cell.length_a   1.000
_cell.length_b   1.000
_cell.length_c   1.000
_cell.angle_alpha   90.00
_cell.angle_beta   90.00
_cell.angle_gamma   90.00
#
_symmetry.space_group_name_H-M   'P 1'
#
loop_
_entity.id
_entity.type
_entity.pdbx_description
1 polymer ?
#
loop_
_entity_poly.entity_id
_entity_poly.type
_entity_poly.pdbx_seq_one_letter_code
_entity_poly.pdbx_strand_id
1 'polypeptide(L)'
;MALKCPFKQIINMFGVDIILVYNAVILKQRIAVYHHRKDHLLQFIISIPCFAWHRLNWDQILYPIVNLQCKEEMAEICSKKHFVAGFTDSEIETKTDIFDVFVNLAAVEITVANHAKDAFVMTKTHKEIAMFMKRLAESESSTDFEVIDQVSAKTKELISNLKTLGVREQDDVIEKNLLEEKKLGTALESFLKRLAIAEDFKLV
;
A
#
# COMPACT_ATOMS: atom_id res chain seq x y z
N MET A 1 20.08 10.92 10.86
CA MET A 1 18.99 11.92 10.74
C MET A 1 17.69 11.16 11.00
N ALA A 2 17.10 11.31 12.18
CA ALA A 2 15.84 10.62 12.49
C ALA A 2 14.74 11.21 11.60
N LEU A 3 14.15 10.38 10.74
CA LEU A 3 12.97 10.75 9.97
C LEU A 3 11.88 11.08 11.00
N LYS A 4 11.51 12.36 11.16
CA LYS A 4 10.27 12.74 11.88
C LYS A 4 9.10 12.35 10.98
N CYS A 5 8.83 11.05 10.89
CA CYS A 5 7.75 10.47 10.12
C CYS A 5 6.51 10.42 11.02
N PRO A 6 5.43 11.16 10.73
CA PRO A 6 4.21 11.13 11.53
C PRO A 6 3.38 9.87 11.22
N PHE A 7 4.01 8.69 11.26
CA PHE A 7 3.42 7.43 10.81
C PHE A 7 2.20 7.03 11.66
N LYS A 8 2.31 7.17 12.98
CA LYS A 8 1.19 6.97 13.92
C LYS A 8 0.04 7.92 13.63
N GLN A 9 0.35 9.19 13.35
CA GLN A 9 -0.65 10.20 13.05
C GLN A 9 -1.42 9.84 11.77
N ILE A 10 -0.74 9.34 10.74
CA ILE A 10 -1.38 8.88 9.49
C ILE A 10 -2.31 7.69 9.74
N ILE A 11 -1.86 6.70 10.52
CA ILE A 11 -2.70 5.56 10.89
C ILE A 11 -3.93 6.03 11.68
N ASN A 12 -3.75 6.92 12.66
CA ASN A 12 -4.85 7.44 13.48
C ASN A 12 -5.82 8.32 12.67
N MET A 13 -5.33 9.05 11.67
CA MET A 13 -6.13 9.90 10.79
C MET A 13 -7.18 9.07 10.02
N PHE A 14 -6.77 7.93 9.45
CA PHE A 14 -7.65 7.08 8.65
C PHE A 14 -8.25 5.89 9.42
N GLY A 15 -7.78 5.63 10.64
CA GLY A 15 -8.26 4.53 11.47
C GLY A 15 -8.12 3.17 10.78
N VAL A 16 -9.24 2.49 10.55
CA VAL A 16 -9.24 1.16 9.90
C VAL A 16 -9.04 1.27 8.40
N ASP A 17 -9.46 2.38 7.77
CA ASP A 17 -9.44 2.56 6.32
C ASP A 17 -8.01 2.69 5.78
N ILE A 18 -7.02 2.96 6.65
CA ILE A 18 -5.60 2.94 6.30
C ILE A 18 -5.16 1.59 5.68
N ILE A 19 -5.92 0.52 5.91
CA ILE A 19 -5.70 -0.78 5.28
C ILE A 19 -5.73 -0.71 3.76
N LEU A 20 -6.50 0.21 3.17
CA LEU A 20 -6.53 0.42 1.73
C LEU A 20 -5.21 0.98 1.22
N VAL A 21 -4.62 1.95 1.93
CA VAL A 21 -3.29 2.48 1.62
C VAL A 21 -2.23 1.39 1.81
N TYR A 22 -2.25 0.68 2.95
CA TYR A 22 -1.34 -0.44 3.20
C TYR A 22 -1.42 -1.50 2.09
N ASN A 23 -2.61 -1.94 1.73
CA ASN A 23 -2.82 -2.92 0.67
C ASN A 23 -2.33 -2.41 -0.68
N ALA A 24 -2.60 -1.15 -1.03
CA ALA A 24 -2.13 -0.56 -2.27
C ALA A 24 -0.60 -0.56 -2.36
N VAL A 25 0.08 -0.22 -1.25
CA VAL A 25 1.53 -0.21 -1.16
C VAL A 25 2.11 -1.63 -1.29
N ILE A 26 1.55 -2.58 -0.53
CA ILE A 26 1.99 -3.97 -0.54
C ILE A 26 1.71 -4.64 -1.89
N LEU A 27 0.62 -4.31 -2.56
CA LEU A 27 0.30 -4.88 -3.87
C LEU A 27 0.91 -4.11 -5.05
N LYS A 28 1.85 -3.18 -4.80
CA LYS A 28 2.48 -2.31 -5.81
C LYS A 28 1.42 -1.70 -6.74
N GLN A 29 0.41 -1.05 -6.17
CA GLN A 29 -0.67 -0.36 -6.90
C GLN A 29 -0.31 1.12 -7.17
N ARG A 30 -1.07 1.77 -8.04
CA ARG A 30 -0.94 3.21 -8.34
C ARG A 30 -1.76 4.03 -7.32
N ILE A 31 -1.09 4.87 -6.55
CA ILE A 31 -1.71 5.69 -5.51
C ILE A 31 -1.61 7.16 -5.92
N ALA A 32 -2.75 7.83 -6.02
CA ALA A 32 -2.84 9.28 -6.16
C ALA A 32 -3.25 9.89 -4.81
N VAL A 33 -2.54 10.93 -4.36
CA VAL A 33 -2.80 11.61 -3.10
C VAL A 33 -3.06 13.08 -3.39
N TYR A 34 -4.16 13.62 -2.88
CA TYR A 34 -4.51 15.03 -3.06
C TYR A 34 -4.46 15.78 -1.73
N HIS A 35 -3.86 16.97 -1.75
CA HIS A 35 -4.04 17.99 -0.72
C HIS A 35 -3.72 19.39 -1.27
N HIS A 36 -4.52 20.40 -0.93
CA HIS A 36 -4.31 21.78 -1.38
C HIS A 36 -3.02 22.42 -0.82
N ARG A 37 -2.59 22.05 0.39
CA ARG A 37 -1.28 22.45 0.97
C ARG A 37 -0.18 21.44 0.68
N LYS A 38 0.92 21.93 0.10
CA LYS A 38 2.13 21.14 -0.21
C LYS A 38 2.77 20.50 1.02
N ASP A 39 2.83 21.20 2.16
CA ASP A 39 3.52 20.67 3.34
C ASP A 39 2.89 19.37 3.87
N HIS A 40 1.55 19.34 3.95
CA HIS A 40 0.81 18.14 4.39
C HIS A 40 0.93 17.01 3.38
N LEU A 41 0.88 17.35 2.08
CA LEU A 41 1.06 16.38 1.00
C LEU A 41 2.43 15.71 1.08
N LEU A 42 3.49 16.52 1.19
CA LEU A 42 4.86 16.04 1.29
C LEU A 42 5.04 15.15 2.52
N GLN A 43 4.55 15.58 3.69
CA GLN A 43 4.63 14.79 4.93
C GLN A 43 3.95 13.43 4.78
N PHE A 44 2.81 13.36 4.10
CA PHE A 44 2.14 12.09 3.88
C PHE A 44 2.90 11.20 2.89
N ILE A 45 3.33 11.74 1.74
CA ILE A 45 4.02 10.95 0.70
C ILE A 45 5.32 10.33 1.25
N ILE A 46 6.13 11.09 2.00
CA ILE A 46 7.40 10.57 2.55
C ILE A 46 7.18 9.49 3.61
N SER A 47 5.98 9.39 4.19
CA SER A 47 5.60 8.37 5.16
C SER A 47 5.05 7.09 4.54
N ILE A 48 4.61 7.12 3.27
CA ILE A 48 4.08 5.92 2.59
C ILE A 48 5.09 4.74 2.56
N PRO A 49 6.40 4.96 2.31
CA PRO A 49 7.41 3.91 2.40
C PRO A 49 7.42 3.10 3.70
N CYS A 50 6.98 3.71 4.80
CA CYS A 50 6.94 3.05 6.09
C CYS A 50 5.99 1.85 6.14
N PHE A 51 4.97 1.78 5.29
CA PHE A 51 4.06 0.63 5.20
C PHE A 51 4.70 -0.63 4.63
N ALA A 52 5.79 -0.52 3.84
CA ALA A 52 6.53 -1.68 3.36
C ALA A 52 8.04 -1.54 3.59
N TRP A 53 8.40 -1.08 4.79
CA TRP A 53 9.78 -0.76 5.18
C TRP A 53 10.80 -1.87 4.84
N HIS A 54 10.36 -3.12 4.80
CA HIS A 54 11.17 -4.28 4.42
C HIS A 54 11.75 -4.24 2.99
N ARG A 55 11.19 -3.45 2.06
CA ARG A 55 11.65 -3.41 0.65
C ARG A 55 12.81 -2.45 0.38
N LEU A 56 12.92 -1.38 1.16
CA LEU A 56 14.01 -0.38 1.12
C LEU A 56 14.30 0.27 -0.27
N ASN A 57 13.45 0.13 -1.28
CA ASN A 57 13.67 0.56 -2.67
C ASN A 57 12.62 1.57 -3.18
N TRP A 58 12.51 2.72 -2.52
CA TRP A 58 11.38 3.65 -2.71
C TRP A 58 11.62 4.81 -3.69
N ASP A 59 12.87 5.12 -4.00
CA ASP A 59 13.23 6.34 -4.74
C ASP A 59 12.65 6.39 -6.16
N GLN A 60 12.29 5.23 -6.73
CA GLN A 60 11.79 5.13 -8.10
C GLN A 60 10.27 5.22 -8.23
N ILE A 61 9.55 5.31 -7.10
CA ILE A 61 8.09 5.13 -7.08
C ILE A 61 7.37 6.29 -6.38
N LEU A 62 8.10 7.18 -5.70
CA LEU A 62 7.54 8.35 -5.04
C LEU A 62 7.65 9.56 -5.95
N TYR A 63 6.52 10.24 -6.13
CA TYR A 63 6.38 11.48 -6.87
C TYR A 63 5.72 12.51 -5.94
N PRO A 64 6.49 13.20 -5.06
CA PRO A 64 5.91 13.95 -3.94
C PRO A 64 4.98 15.09 -4.35
N ILE A 65 5.28 15.74 -5.47
CA ILE A 65 4.44 16.79 -6.06
C ILE A 65 4.49 16.61 -7.57
N VAL A 66 3.31 16.46 -8.17
CA VAL A 66 3.10 16.30 -9.59
C VAL A 66 2.17 17.41 -10.06
N ASN A 67 2.54 18.05 -11.16
CA ASN A 67 1.72 19.00 -11.85
C ASN A 67 0.81 18.29 -12.86
N LEU A 68 -0.49 18.26 -12.55
CA LEU A 68 -1.50 17.62 -13.38
C LEU A 68 -1.61 18.19 -14.80
N GLN A 69 -1.21 19.45 -14.99
CA GLN A 69 -1.26 20.16 -16.27
C GLN A 69 0.04 19.99 -17.08
N CYS A 70 1.09 19.43 -16.47
CA CYS A 70 2.36 19.14 -17.12
C CYS A 70 2.29 17.80 -17.85
N LYS A 71 2.34 17.82 -19.19
CA LYS A 71 2.19 16.60 -20.00
C LYS A 71 3.33 15.63 -19.78
N GLU A 72 4.54 16.13 -19.60
CA GLU A 72 5.75 15.34 -19.41
C GLU A 72 5.69 14.55 -18.09
N GLU A 73 5.34 15.21 -16.98
CA GLU A 73 5.19 14.55 -15.67
C GLU A 73 4.06 13.51 -15.69
N MET A 74 2.92 13.85 -16.30
CA MET A 74 1.80 12.93 -16.42
C MET A 74 2.14 11.72 -17.31
N ALA A 75 2.87 11.92 -18.41
CA ALA A 75 3.33 10.84 -19.27
C ALA A 75 4.31 9.92 -18.52
N GLU A 76 5.20 10.48 -17.70
CA GLU A 76 6.12 9.69 -16.87
C GLU A 76 5.32 8.80 -15.91
N ILE A 77 4.40 9.35 -15.14
CA ILE A 77 3.63 8.61 -14.13
C ILE A 77 2.75 7.55 -14.77
N CYS A 78 2.08 7.87 -15.89
CA CYS A 78 1.24 6.93 -16.61
C CYS A 78 2.05 5.77 -17.22
N SER A 79 3.36 5.93 -17.45
CA SER A 79 4.23 4.85 -17.91
C SER A 79 4.63 3.87 -16.80
N LYS A 80 4.47 4.25 -15.52
CA LYS A 80 4.85 3.42 -14.38
C LYS A 80 3.77 2.39 -14.09
N LYS A 81 4.19 1.15 -13.84
CA LYS A 81 3.30 0.07 -13.39
C LYS A 81 2.75 0.32 -11.98
N HIS A 82 3.50 1.04 -11.15
CA HIS A 82 3.10 1.42 -9.81
C HIS A 82 3.81 2.71 -9.40
N PHE A 83 3.14 3.52 -8.59
CA PHE A 83 3.66 4.79 -8.10
C PHE A 83 2.85 5.28 -6.90
N VAL A 84 3.40 6.26 -6.20
CA VAL A 84 2.71 7.06 -5.19
C VAL A 84 2.95 8.52 -5.55
N ALA A 85 1.92 9.20 -6.02
CA ALA A 85 2.02 10.55 -6.56
C ALA A 85 1.14 11.52 -5.77
N GLY A 86 1.73 12.64 -5.38
CA GLY A 86 1.05 13.74 -4.71
C GLY A 86 0.62 14.81 -5.70
N PHE A 87 -0.61 15.30 -5.57
CA PHE A 87 -1.21 16.33 -6.42
C PHE A 87 -1.77 17.46 -5.55
N THR A 88 -1.61 18.69 -6.05
CA THR A 88 -2.21 19.89 -5.44
C THR A 88 -3.45 20.38 -6.18
N ASP A 89 -3.71 19.80 -7.35
CA ASP A 89 -4.88 20.03 -8.19
C ASP A 89 -5.93 18.95 -7.87
N SER A 90 -7.15 19.36 -7.51
CA SER A 90 -8.25 18.45 -7.15
C SER A 90 -8.83 17.71 -8.34
N GLU A 91 -8.60 18.17 -9.57
CA GLU A 91 -9.09 17.50 -10.78
C GLU A 91 -8.58 16.06 -10.90
N ILE A 92 -7.48 15.73 -10.21
CA ILE A 92 -6.96 14.36 -10.12
C ILE A 92 -8.05 13.36 -9.71
N GLU A 93 -8.97 13.72 -8.83
CA GLU A 93 -10.04 12.83 -8.33
C GLU A 93 -10.90 12.26 -9.47
N THR A 94 -11.10 13.06 -10.53
CA THR A 94 -11.90 12.67 -11.70
C THR A 94 -11.16 11.75 -12.67
N LYS A 95 -9.83 11.66 -12.58
CA LYS A 95 -8.99 10.88 -13.51
C LYS A 95 -8.78 9.45 -13.03
N THR A 96 -9.87 8.73 -12.79
CA THR A 96 -9.84 7.39 -12.19
C THR A 96 -9.01 6.36 -12.96
N ASP A 97 -8.71 6.58 -14.24
CA ASP A 97 -7.95 5.65 -15.07
C ASP A 97 -6.45 5.60 -14.71
N ILE A 98 -5.94 6.67 -14.07
CA ILE A 98 -4.50 6.82 -13.84
C ILE A 98 -4.03 6.21 -12.52
N PHE A 99 -4.93 5.98 -11.57
CA PHE A 99 -4.64 5.40 -10.26
C PHE A 99 -5.58 4.25 -9.93
N ASP A 100 -5.19 3.44 -8.96
CA ASP A 100 -6.02 2.37 -8.40
C ASP A 100 -6.65 2.80 -7.07
N VAL A 101 -5.91 3.61 -6.29
CA VAL A 101 -6.36 4.20 -5.03
C VAL A 101 -6.14 5.71 -5.05
N PHE A 102 -7.18 6.44 -4.66
CA PHE A 102 -7.15 7.88 -4.42
C PHE A 102 -7.23 8.17 -2.93
N VAL A 103 -6.35 9.02 -2.43
CA VAL A 103 -6.35 9.49 -1.05
C VAL A 103 -6.60 10.99 -1.06
N ASN A 104 -7.78 11.41 -0.63
CA ASN A 104 -8.09 12.81 -0.40
C ASN A 104 -7.69 13.17 1.04
N LEU A 105 -6.48 13.69 1.23
CA LEU A 105 -5.99 14.05 2.57
C LEU A 105 -6.77 15.22 3.18
N ALA A 106 -7.31 16.12 2.34
CA ALA A 106 -8.08 17.26 2.82
C ALA A 106 -9.44 16.84 3.39
N ALA A 107 -10.05 15.80 2.81
CA ALA A 107 -11.30 15.20 3.26
C ALA A 107 -11.11 14.02 4.23
N VAL A 108 -9.88 13.53 4.40
CA VAL A 108 -9.56 12.30 5.14
C VAL A 108 -10.35 11.12 4.59
N GLU A 109 -10.30 10.95 3.27
CA GLU A 109 -11.04 9.90 2.56
C GLU A 109 -10.11 9.08 1.65
N ILE A 110 -10.39 7.78 1.55
CA ILE A 110 -9.69 6.85 0.67
C ILE A 110 -10.71 6.18 -0.25
N THR A 111 -10.51 6.33 -1.56
CA THR A 111 -11.41 5.80 -2.58
C THR A 111 -10.65 4.85 -3.49
N VAL A 112 -11.26 3.70 -3.79
CA VAL A 112 -10.72 2.73 -4.74
C VAL A 112 -11.41 2.90 -6.09
N ALA A 113 -10.62 3.04 -7.15
CA ALA A 113 -11.15 3.14 -8.51
C ALA A 113 -11.90 1.86 -8.91
N ASN A 114 -12.92 1.99 -9.75
CA ASN A 114 -13.84 0.88 -10.06
C ASN A 114 -13.11 -0.35 -10.64
N HIS A 115 -12.12 -0.16 -11.52
CA HIS A 115 -11.35 -1.25 -12.12
C HIS A 115 -10.44 -1.97 -11.12
N ALA A 116 -10.13 -1.35 -9.98
CA ALA A 116 -9.24 -1.89 -8.96
C ALA A 116 -9.99 -2.60 -7.81
N LYS A 117 -11.32 -2.43 -7.69
CA LYS A 117 -12.12 -2.92 -6.55
C LYS A 117 -11.91 -4.40 -6.22
N ASP A 118 -11.74 -5.25 -7.23
CA ASP A 118 -11.50 -6.69 -7.04
C ASP A 118 -10.20 -6.99 -6.29
N ALA A 119 -9.17 -6.14 -6.43
CA ALA A 119 -7.91 -6.26 -5.68
C ALA A 119 -8.04 -5.83 -4.22
N PHE A 120 -9.11 -5.09 -3.88
CA PHE A 120 -9.35 -4.50 -2.55
C PHE A 120 -10.53 -5.15 -1.83
N VAL A 121 -10.95 -6.36 -2.23
CA VAL A 121 -11.95 -7.12 -1.49
C VAL A 121 -11.41 -7.44 -0.09
N MET A 122 -12.08 -6.93 0.94
CA MET A 122 -11.65 -7.07 2.32
C MET A 122 -11.80 -8.51 2.81
N THR A 123 -10.74 -9.02 3.43
CA THR A 123 -10.70 -10.36 4.03
C THR A 123 -10.53 -10.23 5.54
N LYS A 124 -10.63 -11.34 6.27
CA LYS A 124 -10.34 -11.36 7.71
C LYS A 124 -8.91 -10.88 7.99
N THR A 125 -7.94 -11.29 7.18
CA THR A 125 -6.53 -10.89 7.27
C THR A 125 -6.37 -9.37 7.18
N HIS A 126 -7.05 -8.72 6.23
CA HIS A 126 -7.01 -7.26 6.09
C HIS A 126 -7.52 -6.55 7.35
N LYS A 127 -8.65 -7.01 7.90
CA LYS A 127 -9.23 -6.46 9.13
C LYS A 127 -8.29 -6.63 10.34
N GLU A 128 -7.68 -7.80 10.47
CA GLU A 128 -6.72 -8.09 11.55
C GLU A 128 -5.49 -7.19 11.49
N ILE A 129 -4.92 -6.97 10.28
CA ILE A 129 -3.78 -6.07 10.07
C ILE A 129 -4.19 -4.62 10.37
N ALA A 130 -5.37 -4.18 9.91
CA ALA A 130 -5.87 -2.83 10.17
C ALA A 130 -6.03 -2.56 11.68
N MET A 131 -6.66 -3.49 12.40
CA MET A 131 -6.82 -3.40 13.85
C MET A 131 -5.48 -3.49 14.59
N PHE A 132 -4.51 -4.25 14.07
CA PHE A 132 -3.16 -4.27 14.60
C PHE A 132 -2.48 -2.91 14.46
N MET A 133 -2.46 -2.32 13.25
CA MET A 133 -1.90 -0.99 13.00
C MET A 133 -2.54 0.08 13.89
N LYS A 134 -3.87 0.10 13.96
CA LYS A 134 -4.61 1.06 14.79
C LYS A 134 -4.21 0.97 16.26
N ARG A 135 -4.18 -0.23 16.85
CA ARG A 135 -3.78 -0.42 18.25
C ARG A 135 -2.35 0.04 18.52
N LEU A 136 -1.43 -0.20 17.59
CA LEU A 136 -0.05 0.26 17.72
C LEU A 136 0.06 1.79 17.69
N ALA A 137 -0.74 2.44 16.83
CA ALA A 137 -0.75 3.89 16.68
C ALA A 137 -1.45 4.63 17.83
N GLU A 138 -2.43 3.99 18.48
CA GLU A 138 -3.11 4.52 19.68
C GLU A 138 -2.29 4.37 20.96
N SER A 139 -1.30 3.47 20.99
CA SER A 139 -0.43 3.32 22.15
C SER A 139 0.42 4.56 22.37
N GLU A 140 0.28 5.23 23.51
CA GLU A 140 1.08 6.41 23.86
C GLU A 140 2.56 6.08 24.12
N SER A 141 2.85 4.84 24.51
CA SER A 141 4.21 4.40 24.84
C SER A 141 5.06 4.04 23.63
N SER A 142 4.45 3.84 22.46
CA SER A 142 5.16 3.43 21.24
C SER A 142 5.70 4.63 20.46
N THR A 143 6.91 4.53 19.94
CA THR A 143 7.45 5.52 18.99
C THR A 143 7.01 5.22 17.56
N ASP A 144 7.05 6.20 16.66
CA ASP A 144 6.77 5.95 15.23
C ASP A 144 7.66 4.84 14.67
N PHE A 145 8.95 4.80 15.05
CA PHE A 145 9.88 3.77 14.60
C PHE A 145 9.48 2.36 15.07
N GLU A 146 9.06 2.22 16.33
CA GLU A 146 8.57 0.92 16.85
C GLU A 146 7.30 0.46 16.14
N VAL A 147 6.41 1.39 15.77
CA VAL A 147 5.22 1.05 14.98
C VAL A 147 5.62 0.61 13.58
N ILE A 148 6.56 1.30 12.93
CA ILE A 148 7.09 0.91 11.61
C ILE A 148 7.71 -0.49 11.65
N ASP A 149 8.54 -0.77 12.66
CA ASP A 149 9.20 -2.06 12.81
C ASP A 149 8.19 -3.20 13.02
N GLN A 150 7.19 -2.99 13.88
CA GLN A 150 6.14 -3.97 14.13
C GLN A 150 5.23 -4.21 12.92
N VAL A 151 4.87 -3.16 12.17
CA VAL A 151 4.12 -3.31 10.92
C VAL A 151 4.95 -4.08 9.89
N SER A 152 6.24 -3.74 9.74
CA SER A 152 7.16 -4.45 8.86
C SER A 152 7.31 -5.92 9.24
N ALA A 153 7.43 -6.24 10.54
CA ALA A 153 7.47 -7.61 11.04
C ALA A 153 6.18 -8.37 10.71
N LYS A 154 5.01 -7.73 10.87
CA LYS A 154 3.71 -8.31 10.52
C LYS A 154 3.58 -8.60 9.03
N THR A 155 4.09 -7.72 8.18
CA THR A 155 4.14 -7.95 6.73
C THR A 155 5.08 -9.09 6.37
N LYS A 156 6.27 -9.17 6.99
CA LYS A 156 7.20 -10.29 6.78
C LYS A 156 6.59 -11.63 7.21
N GLU A 157 5.83 -11.66 8.31
CA GLU A 157 5.06 -12.84 8.75
C GLU A 157 4.06 -13.26 7.67
N LEU A 158 3.29 -12.31 7.11
CA LEU A 158 2.34 -12.57 6.02
C LEU A 158 3.03 -13.15 4.78
N ILE A 159 4.16 -12.58 4.37
CA ILE A 159 4.96 -13.06 3.24
C ILE A 159 5.54 -14.46 3.53
N SER A 160 6.03 -14.70 4.75
CA SER A 160 6.55 -16.01 5.14
C SER A 160 5.43 -17.07 5.13
N ASN A 161 4.25 -16.73 5.61
CA ASN A 161 3.09 -17.61 5.54
C ASN A 161 2.73 -17.93 4.09
N LEU A 162 2.78 -16.94 3.19
CA LEU A 162 2.61 -17.17 1.75
C LEU A 162 3.64 -18.18 1.21
N LYS A 163 4.93 -18.06 1.59
CA LYS A 163 5.96 -19.04 1.19
C LYS A 163 5.63 -20.45 1.66
N THR A 164 5.27 -20.62 2.94
CA THR A 164 4.89 -21.93 3.50
C THR A 164 3.64 -22.50 2.83
N LEU A 165 2.75 -21.65 2.31
CA LEU A 165 1.56 -22.10 1.60
C LEU A 165 1.83 -22.52 0.16
N GLY A 166 2.86 -21.98 -0.49
CA GLY A 166 3.07 -22.08 -1.94
C GLY A 166 4.36 -22.72 -2.44
N VAL A 167 5.39 -22.92 -1.61
CA VAL A 167 6.73 -23.32 -2.07
C VAL A 167 7.02 -24.79 -1.74
N ARG A 168 7.48 -25.57 -2.74
CA ARG A 168 8.34 -26.75 -2.50
C ARG A 168 9.77 -26.26 -2.38
N GLU A 169 10.41 -26.63 -1.28
CA GLU A 169 11.78 -26.30 -0.87
C GLU A 169 12.77 -26.17 -2.05
N GLN A 170 13.00 -24.95 -2.57
CA GLN A 170 14.32 -24.40 -2.97
C GLN A 170 14.29 -23.27 -4.02
N ASP A 171 13.21 -23.07 -4.75
CA ASP A 171 13.08 -21.94 -5.68
C ASP A 171 11.92 -21.04 -5.26
N ASP A 172 12.04 -19.72 -5.42
CA ASP A 172 10.97 -18.72 -5.21
C ASP A 172 9.81 -18.90 -6.23
N VAL A 173 9.28 -20.12 -6.32
CA VAL A 173 8.24 -20.60 -7.22
C VAL A 173 7.05 -21.02 -6.38
N ILE A 174 5.90 -20.42 -6.66
CA ILE A 174 4.62 -20.72 -6.04
C ILE A 174 3.74 -21.41 -7.09
N GLU A 175 3.40 -22.69 -6.88
CA GLU A 175 2.45 -23.38 -7.77
C GLU A 175 1.04 -22.83 -7.56
N LYS A 176 0.38 -22.37 -8.64
CA LYS A 176 -0.99 -21.82 -8.56
C LYS A 176 -1.99 -22.83 -7.98
N ASN A 177 -1.78 -24.12 -8.27
CA ASN A 177 -2.64 -25.21 -7.84
C ASN A 177 -2.60 -25.44 -6.31
N LEU A 178 -1.47 -25.18 -5.64
CA LEU A 178 -1.33 -25.38 -4.19
C LEU A 178 -2.19 -24.41 -3.36
N LEU A 179 -2.43 -23.20 -3.87
CA LEU A 179 -3.30 -22.21 -3.22
C LEU A 179 -4.79 -22.58 -3.41
N GLU A 180 -5.14 -23.13 -4.58
CA GLU A 180 -6.48 -23.58 -4.94
C GLU A 180 -6.88 -24.84 -4.14
N GLU A 181 -5.94 -25.77 -3.94
CA GLU A 181 -6.14 -27.00 -3.16
C GLU A 181 -6.45 -26.75 -1.67
N LYS A 182 -5.99 -25.62 -1.11
CA LYS A 182 -6.19 -25.28 0.30
C LYS A 182 -7.57 -24.74 0.64
N LYS A 183 -8.49 -24.67 -0.35
CA LYS A 183 -9.88 -24.20 -0.17
C LYS A 183 -9.96 -22.83 0.53
N LEU A 184 -9.01 -21.95 0.22
CA LEU A 184 -9.04 -20.58 0.70
C LEU A 184 -10.25 -19.87 0.06
N GLY A 185 -10.84 -18.90 0.76
CA GLY A 185 -11.89 -18.07 0.15
C GLY A 185 -11.33 -17.33 -1.06
N THR A 186 -12.10 -17.22 -2.16
CA THR A 186 -11.66 -16.67 -3.46
C THR A 186 -10.97 -15.31 -3.35
N ALA A 187 -11.45 -14.44 -2.45
CA ALA A 187 -10.84 -13.12 -2.21
C ALA A 187 -9.45 -13.21 -1.56
N LEU A 188 -9.26 -14.12 -0.61
CA LEU A 188 -7.98 -14.33 0.06
C LEU A 188 -6.96 -14.93 -0.91
N GLU A 189 -7.38 -15.88 -1.72
CA GLU A 189 -6.53 -16.50 -2.73
C GLU A 189 -6.07 -15.47 -3.79
N SER A 190 -7.01 -14.65 -4.28
CA SER A 190 -6.69 -13.56 -5.23
C SER A 190 -5.71 -12.56 -4.63
N PHE A 191 -5.89 -12.21 -3.35
CA PHE A 191 -4.96 -11.35 -2.62
C PHE A 191 -3.56 -11.99 -2.53
N LEU A 192 -3.46 -13.25 -2.12
CA LEU A 192 -2.19 -13.96 -1.98
C LEU A 192 -1.46 -14.11 -3.33
N LYS A 193 -2.19 -14.38 -4.42
CA LYS A 193 -1.63 -14.41 -5.79
C LYS A 193 -1.06 -13.05 -6.20
N ARG A 194 -1.76 -11.95 -5.90
CA ARG A 194 -1.26 -10.58 -6.18
C ARG A 194 -0.07 -10.21 -5.31
N LEU A 195 -0.10 -10.59 -4.02
CA LEU A 195 1.02 -10.41 -3.11
C LEU A 195 2.25 -11.17 -3.59
N ALA A 196 2.07 -12.40 -4.09
CA ALA A 196 3.15 -13.20 -4.66
C ALA A 196 3.83 -12.46 -5.83
N ILE A 197 3.05 -11.94 -6.77
CA ILE A 197 3.56 -11.16 -7.90
C ILE A 197 4.26 -9.88 -7.41
N ALA A 198 3.71 -9.20 -6.41
CA ALA A 198 4.27 -7.96 -5.89
C ALA A 198 5.61 -8.17 -5.17
N GLU A 199 5.85 -9.33 -4.58
CA GLU A 199 7.12 -9.72 -3.96
C GLU A 199 8.05 -10.50 -4.92
N ASP A 200 7.75 -10.44 -6.23
CA ASP A 200 8.57 -11.03 -7.31
C ASP A 200 8.72 -12.57 -7.23
N PHE A 201 7.77 -13.27 -6.59
CA PHE A 201 7.68 -14.74 -6.65
C PHE A 201 7.20 -15.20 -8.03
N LYS A 202 7.79 -16.27 -8.55
CA LYS A 202 7.37 -16.90 -9.82
C LYS A 202 6.12 -17.74 -9.57
N LEU A 203 5.00 -17.38 -10.19
CA LEU A 203 3.81 -18.23 -10.19
C LEU A 203 3.89 -19.24 -11.35
N VAL A 204 3.95 -20.54 -11.04
CA VAL A 204 4.01 -21.63 -12.04
C VAL A 204 2.72 -22.44 -12.01
#